data_AF-A0A222FFU0-F1
#
_entry.id   AF-A0A222FFU0-F1
#
_cell.length_a   1.000
_cell.length_b   1.000
_cell.length_c   1.000
_cell.angle_alpha   90.00
_cell.angle_beta   90.00
_cell.angle_gamma   90.00
#
_symmetry.space_group_name_H-M   'P 1'
#
loop_
_entity.id
_entity.type
_entity.pdbx_description
1 polymer ?
#
loop_
_entity_poly.entity_id
_entity_poly.type
_entity_poly.pdbx_seq_one_letter_code
_entity_poly.pdbx_strand_id
1 'polypeptide(L)'
;MTVVSDQRRNWGGLLSALVLLLLLALQIQQFGHGIRTTADDVAFLANYQQGWAAILADAQRTAEFSGRFSHYIQTPLNSLGAYWAAEPATRYAMLALYVAVWLMFAGFCARLLAQGQRSVALMICLWLVALHPLAYEHMPPNAYPLQNTVPMLLILAARWWLLVNPQAGWPARLTTYVLTAIGMWSGDFALIFASALLLAEHLRYLASAYPGLTYHRKFGVSLPLSKLLSDMALVAVVMVPYILYRQAFPSQYTGNSMTGFADPLRVLHTAWLHIYAGTSPYRFDAAVLMQASTWVWVKAGVFATVAALLGAWCVALLPRWRARMSGATLLAAVLLSFYIVMPVALVARQQQWCFDYGVCGYLDSRIVYLLVGLVLAVLAIVLRSWLSLRLAQLLVGLSIFIGAGSNYVINAHLASDMAHRSAPWQRAQQFACDGDYREQSDAQLIAQIDPAQLVPMHPHIYRAEFWQQHLNDLRHRPGCAIAPRNDSLVTLTRTMHFGSQGNGNLLLASGWSAPEPWGCGALVERR
;
A
#
# COMPACT_ATOMS: atom_id res chain seq x y z
N MET A 1 -15.65 -28.38 35.05
CA MET A 1 -14.33 -27.71 34.86
C MET A 1 -14.07 -27.19 33.43
N THR A 2 -14.96 -27.42 32.44
CA THR A 2 -14.79 -27.00 31.03
C THR A 2 -15.28 -25.57 30.70
N VAL A 3 -16.15 -24.97 31.53
CA VAL A 3 -16.71 -23.62 31.26
C VAL A 3 -15.68 -22.50 31.54
N VAL A 4 -14.79 -22.68 32.52
CA VAL A 4 -13.78 -21.67 32.90
C VAL A 4 -12.66 -21.57 31.84
N SER A 5 -12.36 -22.66 31.12
CA SER A 5 -11.33 -22.65 30.07
C SER A 5 -11.78 -21.88 28.82
N ASP A 6 -13.06 -21.97 28.44
CA ASP A 6 -13.57 -21.23 27.28
C ASP A 6 -13.73 -19.73 27.57
N GLN A 7 -14.11 -19.36 28.79
CA GLN A 7 -14.26 -17.96 29.18
C GLN A 7 -12.89 -17.24 29.22
N ARG A 8 -11.85 -17.86 29.80
CA ARG A 8 -10.47 -17.30 29.78
C ARG A 8 -9.91 -17.16 28.36
N ARG A 9 -10.25 -18.08 27.47
CA ARG A 9 -9.82 -18.05 26.06
C ARG A 9 -10.47 -16.90 25.28
N ASN A 10 -11.71 -16.55 25.61
CA ASN A 10 -12.42 -15.43 25.01
C ASN A 10 -11.89 -14.06 25.46
N TRP A 11 -11.60 -13.88 26.76
CA TRP A 11 -11.05 -12.62 27.27
C TRP A 11 -9.64 -12.30 26.74
N GLY A 12 -8.77 -13.31 26.66
CA GLY A 12 -7.43 -13.14 26.07
C GLY A 12 -7.50 -12.73 24.59
N GLY A 13 -8.44 -13.30 23.83
CA GLY A 13 -8.66 -12.92 22.44
C GLY A 13 -9.11 -11.47 22.25
N LEU A 14 -10.04 -10.99 23.09
CA LEU A 14 -10.52 -9.61 23.04
C LEU A 14 -9.43 -8.61 23.41
N LEU A 15 -8.71 -8.86 24.52
CA LEU A 15 -7.63 -7.98 24.97
C LEU A 15 -6.54 -7.83 23.90
N SER A 16 -6.11 -8.93 23.29
CA SER A 16 -5.11 -8.90 22.23
C SER A 16 -5.57 -8.16 20.98
N ALA A 17 -6.85 -8.26 20.63
CA ALA A 17 -7.42 -7.47 19.55
C ALA A 17 -7.42 -5.97 19.88
N LEU A 18 -7.80 -5.58 21.11
CA LEU A 18 -7.77 -4.19 21.57
C LEU A 18 -6.35 -3.62 21.59
N VAL A 19 -5.36 -4.40 22.06
CA VAL A 19 -3.95 -4.00 22.05
C VAL A 19 -3.46 -3.83 20.61
N LEU A 20 -3.80 -4.74 19.69
CA LEU A 20 -3.46 -4.58 18.28
C LEU A 20 -4.10 -3.33 17.66
N LEU A 21 -5.36 -3.04 17.97
CA LEU A 21 -6.05 -1.83 17.49
C LEU A 21 -5.40 -0.55 18.03
N LEU A 22 -4.94 -0.55 19.28
CA LEU A 22 -4.17 0.56 19.85
C LEU A 22 -2.84 0.74 19.11
N LEU A 23 -2.09 -0.34 18.88
CA LEU A 23 -0.84 -0.28 18.11
C LEU A 23 -1.07 0.23 16.68
N LEU A 24 -2.14 -0.24 16.02
CA LEU A 24 -2.54 0.26 14.71
C LEU A 24 -2.85 1.75 14.75
N ALA A 25 -3.65 2.22 15.72
CA ALA A 25 -4.00 3.64 15.84
C ALA A 25 -2.76 4.53 16.04
N LEU A 26 -1.83 4.12 16.92
CA LEU A 26 -0.58 4.83 17.16
C LEU A 26 0.31 4.88 15.91
N GLN A 27 0.35 3.80 15.14
CA GLN A 27 1.12 3.73 13.90
C GLN A 27 0.48 4.61 12.81
N ILE A 28 -0.83 4.49 12.59
CA ILE A 28 -1.60 5.22 11.57
C ILE A 28 -1.54 6.74 11.82
N GLN A 29 -1.46 7.19 13.07
CA GLN A 29 -1.35 8.61 13.38
C GLN A 29 -0.20 9.29 12.62
N GLN A 30 0.94 8.60 12.43
CA GLN A 30 2.10 9.12 11.70
C GLN A 30 1.81 9.34 10.20
N PHE A 31 0.84 8.61 9.64
CA PHE A 31 0.42 8.69 8.23
C PHE A 31 -0.62 9.80 8.01
N GLY A 32 -1.14 10.42 9.07
CA GLY A 32 -2.09 11.52 8.99
C GLY A 32 -1.46 12.83 8.50
N HIS A 33 -0.14 12.91 8.39
CA HIS A 33 0.59 14.04 7.84
C HIS A 33 0.82 13.82 6.32
N GLY A 34 1.14 14.85 5.52
CA GLY A 34 1.42 14.71 4.08
C GLY A 34 0.22 14.75 3.16
N ILE A 35 -0.28 15.95 2.83
CA ILE A 35 -1.37 16.15 1.86
C ILE A 35 -0.75 16.42 0.49
N ARG A 36 -1.17 15.66 -0.53
CA ARG A 36 -0.83 15.90 -1.95
C ARG A 36 0.66 16.11 -2.18
N THR A 37 1.45 15.12 -1.81
CA THR A 37 2.92 15.23 -1.76
C THR A 37 3.61 14.82 -3.06
N THR A 38 2.85 14.55 -4.13
CA THR A 38 3.38 14.19 -5.46
C THR A 38 2.73 15.02 -6.56
N ALA A 39 3.44 15.20 -7.68
CA ALA A 39 2.92 15.91 -8.84
C ALA A 39 1.61 15.30 -9.37
N ASP A 40 1.47 13.98 -9.27
CA ASP A 40 0.26 13.25 -9.67
C ASP A 40 -0.94 13.62 -8.79
N ASP A 41 -0.77 13.75 -7.48
CA ASP A 41 -1.86 14.21 -6.60
C ASP A 41 -2.35 15.62 -6.97
N VAL A 42 -1.43 16.49 -7.38
CA VAL A 42 -1.76 17.84 -7.85
C VAL A 42 -2.51 17.80 -9.17
N ALA A 43 -2.08 16.97 -10.12
CA ALA A 43 -2.78 16.78 -11.39
C ALA A 43 -4.19 16.21 -11.19
N PHE A 44 -4.33 15.20 -10.33
CA PHE A 44 -5.61 14.60 -9.98
C PHE A 44 -6.56 15.60 -9.33
N LEU A 45 -6.04 16.49 -8.48
CA LEU A 45 -6.80 17.60 -7.93
C LEU A 45 -7.20 18.61 -9.00
N ALA A 46 -6.27 19.04 -9.86
CA ALA A 46 -6.55 20.01 -10.93
C ALA A 46 -7.66 19.50 -11.86
N ASN A 47 -7.60 18.24 -12.27
CA ASN A 47 -8.65 17.59 -13.06
C ASN A 47 -9.99 17.56 -12.32
N TYR A 48 -9.98 17.32 -11.00
CA TYR A 48 -11.20 17.38 -10.20
C TYR A 48 -11.81 18.78 -10.16
N GLN A 49 -10.99 19.82 -10.04
CA GLN A 49 -11.44 21.22 -10.00
C GLN A 49 -12.03 21.68 -11.34
N GLN A 50 -11.61 21.08 -12.45
CA GLN A 50 -12.20 21.29 -13.78
C GLN A 50 -13.49 20.49 -14.03
N GLY A 51 -13.86 19.59 -13.10
CA GLY A 51 -15.11 18.83 -13.13
C GLY A 51 -15.00 17.44 -13.75
N TRP A 52 -16.11 16.70 -13.72
CA TRP A 52 -16.14 15.27 -14.08
C TRP A 52 -15.76 14.98 -15.53
N ALA A 53 -16.08 15.89 -16.46
CA ALA A 53 -15.69 15.76 -17.86
C ALA A 53 -14.16 15.76 -18.03
N ALA A 54 -13.44 16.59 -17.27
CA ALA A 54 -11.98 16.62 -17.30
C ALA A 54 -11.37 15.33 -16.73
N ILE A 55 -11.94 14.80 -15.64
CA ILE A 55 -11.53 13.50 -15.07
C ILE A 55 -11.71 12.36 -16.09
N LEU A 56 -12.86 12.30 -16.78
CA LEU A 56 -13.12 11.26 -17.77
C LEU A 56 -12.23 11.40 -19.02
N ALA A 57 -11.99 12.63 -19.47
CA ALA A 57 -11.07 12.90 -20.58
C ALA A 57 -9.64 12.49 -20.21
N ASP A 58 -9.20 12.74 -18.98
CA ASP A 58 -7.91 12.30 -18.48
C ASP A 58 -7.82 10.77 -18.37
N ALA A 59 -8.87 10.14 -17.84
CA ALA A 59 -8.97 8.69 -17.75
C ALA A 59 -8.88 8.03 -19.13
N GLN A 60 -9.59 8.55 -20.13
CA GLN A 60 -9.55 8.07 -21.51
C GLN A 60 -8.16 8.23 -22.11
N ARG A 61 -7.58 9.44 -22.06
CA ARG A 61 -6.23 9.70 -22.61
C ARG A 61 -5.19 8.77 -21.98
N THR A 62 -5.24 8.59 -20.67
CA THR A 62 -4.30 7.74 -19.94
C THR A 62 -4.52 6.26 -20.25
N ALA A 63 -5.78 5.82 -20.34
CA ALA A 63 -6.13 4.44 -20.70
C ALA A 63 -5.63 4.07 -22.09
N GLU A 64 -5.90 4.91 -23.09
CA GLU A 64 -5.48 4.70 -24.48
C GLU A 64 -3.96 4.78 -24.63
N PHE A 65 -3.32 5.78 -24.02
CA PHE A 65 -1.86 5.93 -24.09
C PHE A 65 -1.12 4.73 -23.46
N SER A 66 -1.58 4.28 -22.29
CA SER A 66 -0.94 3.17 -21.58
C SER A 66 -1.41 1.80 -22.06
N GLY A 67 -2.46 1.72 -22.89
CA GLY A 67 -3.11 0.47 -23.26
C GLY A 67 -3.73 -0.27 -22.06
N ARG A 68 -4.14 0.45 -21.02
CA ARG A 68 -4.69 -0.11 -19.77
C ARG A 68 -6.08 0.44 -19.51
N PHE A 69 -7.11 -0.36 -19.79
CA PHE A 69 -8.50 0.04 -19.58
C PHE A 69 -8.81 0.37 -18.10
N SER A 70 -8.01 -0.13 -17.16
CA SER A 70 -8.19 0.13 -15.73
C SER A 70 -8.17 1.61 -15.34
N HIS A 71 -7.58 2.49 -16.15
CA HIS A 71 -7.55 3.92 -15.87
C HIS A 71 -8.95 4.58 -15.85
N TYR A 72 -9.95 3.99 -16.51
CA TYR A 72 -11.34 4.43 -16.37
C TYR A 72 -11.89 4.27 -14.93
N ILE A 73 -11.26 3.43 -14.11
CA ILE A 73 -11.60 3.26 -12.69
C ILE A 73 -10.59 4.00 -11.80
N GLN A 74 -9.29 3.87 -12.08
CA GLN A 74 -8.24 4.42 -11.23
C GLN A 74 -8.22 5.95 -11.23
N THR A 75 -8.30 6.60 -12.39
CA THR A 75 -8.21 8.06 -12.49
C THR A 75 -9.32 8.75 -11.69
N PRO A 76 -10.61 8.35 -11.83
CA PRO A 76 -11.65 8.89 -10.96
C PRO A 76 -11.41 8.66 -9.45
N LEU A 77 -10.98 7.47 -9.05
CA LEU A 77 -10.68 7.18 -7.64
C LEU A 77 -9.52 8.03 -7.11
N ASN A 78 -8.48 8.25 -7.91
CA ASN A 78 -7.33 9.07 -7.54
C ASN A 78 -7.72 10.56 -7.45
N SER A 79 -8.51 11.09 -8.39
CA SER A 79 -9.06 12.45 -8.33
C SER A 79 -9.95 12.67 -7.10
N LEU A 80 -10.82 11.72 -6.77
CA LEU A 80 -11.62 11.76 -5.55
C LEU A 80 -10.74 11.69 -4.30
N GLY A 81 -9.73 10.81 -4.29
CA GLY A 81 -8.75 10.68 -3.22
C GLY A 81 -7.99 11.98 -2.97
N ALA A 82 -7.44 12.59 -4.03
CA ALA A 82 -6.70 13.85 -3.97
C ALA A 82 -7.59 15.01 -3.48
N TYR A 83 -8.85 15.07 -3.93
CA TYR A 83 -9.81 16.07 -3.46
C TYR A 83 -10.14 15.89 -1.98
N TRP A 84 -10.60 14.71 -1.59
CA TRP A 84 -11.03 14.41 -0.22
C TRP A 84 -9.87 14.45 0.77
N ALA A 85 -8.62 14.22 0.37
CA ALA A 85 -7.46 14.29 1.25
C ALA A 85 -7.23 15.67 1.90
N ALA A 86 -7.94 16.74 1.48
CA ALA A 86 -7.90 18.02 2.18
C ALA A 86 -8.44 17.92 3.62
N GLU A 87 -9.50 17.15 3.84
CA GLU A 87 -10.14 17.08 5.15
C GLU A 87 -9.42 16.07 6.06
N PRO A 88 -9.17 16.37 7.35
CA PRO A 88 -8.57 15.41 8.27
C PRO A 88 -9.39 14.12 8.41
N ALA A 89 -10.72 14.23 8.53
CA ALA A 89 -11.60 13.08 8.77
C ALA A 89 -11.59 12.07 7.61
N THR A 90 -11.62 12.56 6.37
CA THR A 90 -11.55 11.72 5.17
C THR A 90 -10.19 11.08 5.00
N ARG A 91 -9.08 11.77 5.33
CA ARG A 91 -7.74 11.16 5.36
C ARG A 91 -7.68 9.97 6.30
N TYR A 92 -8.16 10.13 7.53
CA TYR A 92 -8.22 9.02 8.48
C TYR A 92 -9.15 7.90 8.00
N ALA A 93 -10.25 8.21 7.31
CA ALA A 93 -11.10 7.20 6.70
C ALA A 93 -10.38 6.41 5.59
N MET A 94 -9.59 7.07 4.73
CA MET A 94 -8.77 6.40 3.70
C MET A 94 -7.70 5.50 4.33
N LEU A 95 -7.03 5.99 5.39
CA LEU A 95 -6.06 5.18 6.15
C LEU A 95 -6.72 3.99 6.84
N ALA A 96 -7.94 4.16 7.38
CA ALA A 96 -8.70 3.07 7.96
C ALA A 96 -9.09 2.01 6.92
N LEU A 97 -9.49 2.42 5.71
CA LEU A 97 -9.71 1.48 4.60
C LEU A 97 -8.42 0.73 4.24
N TYR A 98 -7.29 1.43 4.20
CA TYR A 98 -6.00 0.80 3.92
C TYR A 98 -5.63 -0.27 4.97
N VAL A 99 -5.84 0.04 6.26
CA VAL A 99 -5.65 -0.94 7.35
C VAL A 99 -6.68 -2.07 7.30
N ALA A 100 -7.91 -1.82 6.84
CA ALA A 100 -8.89 -2.86 6.65
C ALA A 100 -8.41 -3.94 5.65
N VAL A 101 -7.63 -3.57 4.62
CA VAL A 101 -7.00 -4.53 3.70
C VAL A 101 -6.10 -5.48 4.49
N TRP A 102 -5.30 -4.97 5.43
CA TRP A 102 -4.40 -5.80 6.22
C TRP A 102 -5.16 -6.78 7.11
N LEU A 103 -6.18 -6.29 7.81
CA LEU A 103 -7.01 -7.11 8.70
C LEU A 103 -7.74 -8.21 7.92
N MET A 104 -8.33 -7.85 6.77
CA MET A 104 -9.02 -8.81 5.90
C MET A 104 -8.06 -9.80 5.27
N PHE A 105 -6.89 -9.37 4.81
CA PHE A 105 -5.85 -10.25 4.29
C PHE A 105 -5.34 -11.22 5.35
N ALA A 106 -5.01 -10.73 6.55
CA ALA A 106 -4.51 -11.54 7.64
C ALA A 106 -5.51 -12.61 8.07
N GLY A 107 -6.78 -12.24 8.18
CA GLY A 107 -7.82 -13.20 8.47
C GLY A 107 -8.10 -14.17 7.30
N PHE A 108 -7.98 -13.73 6.04
CA PHE A 108 -8.13 -14.58 4.87
C PHE A 108 -7.06 -15.67 4.90
N CYS A 109 -5.81 -15.28 5.13
CA CYS A 109 -4.68 -16.18 5.31
C CYS A 109 -4.88 -17.12 6.52
N ALA A 110 -5.35 -16.61 7.65
CA ALA A 110 -5.63 -17.44 8.82
C ALA A 110 -6.73 -18.48 8.54
N ARG A 111 -7.79 -18.10 7.81
CA ARG A 111 -8.86 -19.00 7.35
C ARG A 111 -8.33 -20.06 6.39
N LEU A 112 -7.49 -19.66 5.46
CA LEU A 112 -6.92 -20.52 4.43
C LEU A 112 -5.92 -21.55 5.03
N LEU A 113 -5.00 -21.09 5.86
CA LEU A 113 -3.86 -21.89 6.33
C LEU A 113 -4.12 -22.62 7.65
N ALA A 114 -4.88 -22.00 8.56
CA ALA A 114 -5.03 -22.46 9.93
C ALA A 114 -6.49 -22.54 10.37
N GLN A 115 -7.42 -22.75 9.43
CA GLN A 115 -8.86 -22.90 9.70
C GLN A 115 -9.49 -21.74 10.49
N GLY A 116 -8.90 -20.54 10.42
CA GLY A 116 -9.42 -19.34 11.08
C GLY A 116 -8.85 -19.09 12.48
N GLN A 117 -7.72 -19.72 12.83
CA GLN A 117 -7.04 -19.43 14.09
C GLN A 117 -6.62 -17.96 14.18
N ARG A 118 -7.22 -17.24 15.13
CA ARG A 118 -7.02 -15.81 15.35
C ARG A 118 -5.55 -15.43 15.61
N SER A 119 -4.78 -16.30 16.27
CA SER A 119 -3.36 -16.07 16.55
C SER A 119 -2.51 -15.91 15.28
N VAL A 120 -2.86 -16.59 14.18
CA VAL A 120 -2.18 -16.43 12.90
C VAL A 120 -2.49 -15.06 12.29
N ALA A 121 -3.75 -14.65 12.30
CA ALA A 121 -4.14 -13.32 11.81
C ALA A 121 -3.47 -12.20 12.64
N LEU A 122 -3.50 -12.33 13.98
CA LEU A 122 -2.82 -11.40 14.88
C LEU A 122 -1.32 -11.32 14.59
N MET A 123 -0.65 -12.46 14.39
CA MET A 123 0.78 -12.48 14.09
C MET A 123 1.10 -11.81 12.74
N ILE A 124 0.29 -12.04 11.70
CA ILE A 124 0.43 -11.34 10.41
C ILE A 124 0.29 -9.82 10.63
N CYS A 125 -0.78 -9.38 11.29
CA CYS A 125 -1.01 -7.97 11.55
C CYS A 125 0.10 -7.34 12.40
N LEU A 126 0.66 -8.05 13.38
CA LEU A 126 1.77 -7.56 14.20
C LEU A 126 3.01 -7.28 13.35
N TRP A 127 3.36 -8.18 12.43
CA TRP A 127 4.45 -7.95 11.49
C TRP A 127 4.16 -6.80 10.54
N LEU A 128 2.92 -6.72 10.05
CA LEU A 128 2.46 -5.61 9.22
C LEU A 128 2.46 -4.26 9.97
N VAL A 129 2.31 -4.24 11.29
CA VAL A 129 2.42 -3.00 12.07
C VAL A 129 3.88 -2.67 12.37
N ALA A 130 4.66 -3.69 12.76
CA ALA A 130 6.04 -3.52 13.18
C ALA A 130 6.96 -3.03 12.06
N LEU A 131 6.65 -3.34 10.79
CA LEU A 131 7.56 -3.11 9.67
C LEU A 131 7.00 -2.16 8.60
N HIS A 132 5.86 -1.49 8.83
CA HIS A 132 5.20 -0.74 7.77
C HIS A 132 5.90 0.60 7.52
N PRO A 133 6.49 0.82 6.33
CA PRO A 133 7.17 2.07 6.04
C PRO A 133 6.19 3.20 5.74
N LEU A 134 6.45 4.38 6.28
CA LEU A 134 5.86 5.63 5.81
C LEU A 134 6.59 6.09 4.54
N ALA A 135 6.21 5.53 3.39
CA ALA A 135 6.73 5.89 2.07
C ALA A 135 5.77 6.88 1.39
N TYR A 136 6.22 8.10 1.07
CA TYR A 136 5.33 9.18 0.60
C TYR A 136 5.86 9.95 -0.63
N GLU A 137 7.13 9.76 -0.97
CA GLU A 137 7.85 10.48 -2.04
C GLU A 137 7.45 10.09 -3.48
N HIS A 138 6.70 9.00 -3.68
CA HIS A 138 6.14 8.62 -4.98
C HIS A 138 4.85 7.79 -4.84
N MET A 139 4.36 7.69 -3.61
CA MET A 139 3.13 6.98 -3.24
C MET A 139 2.54 7.66 -2.01
N PRO A 140 1.94 8.84 -2.13
CA PRO A 140 1.36 9.53 -0.99
C PRO A 140 0.34 8.61 -0.29
N PRO A 141 0.27 8.64 1.05
CA PRO A 141 -0.63 7.77 1.80
C PRO A 141 -2.11 8.18 1.69
N ASN A 142 -2.45 9.18 0.85
CA ASN A 142 -3.78 9.79 0.83
C ASN A 142 -4.54 9.64 -0.50
N ALA A 143 -3.96 9.89 -1.69
CA ALA A 143 -4.68 9.69 -2.96
C ALA A 143 -4.53 8.27 -3.55
N TYR A 144 -3.29 7.78 -3.61
CA TYR A 144 -2.93 6.46 -4.11
C TYR A 144 -3.46 5.23 -3.33
N PRO A 145 -3.89 5.32 -2.05
CA PRO A 145 -4.51 4.18 -1.41
C PRO A 145 -5.80 3.77 -2.11
N LEU A 146 -6.66 4.69 -2.53
CA LEU A 146 -8.02 4.32 -2.97
C LEU A 146 -8.02 3.41 -4.20
N GLN A 147 -7.17 3.71 -5.20
CA GLN A 147 -7.06 2.90 -6.42
C GLN A 147 -6.67 1.43 -6.16
N ASN A 148 -5.98 1.12 -5.07
CA ASN A 148 -5.56 -0.25 -4.73
C ASN A 148 -6.41 -0.82 -3.59
N THR A 149 -6.64 -0.04 -2.54
CA THR A 149 -7.36 -0.42 -1.33
C THR A 149 -8.80 -0.82 -1.62
N VAL A 150 -9.57 -0.02 -2.35
CA VAL A 150 -11.00 -0.32 -2.59
C VAL A 150 -11.15 -1.62 -3.39
N PRO A 151 -10.43 -1.82 -4.51
CA PRO A 151 -10.49 -3.08 -5.24
C PRO A 151 -9.97 -4.28 -4.44
N MET A 152 -8.89 -4.13 -3.67
CA MET A 152 -8.35 -5.22 -2.84
C MET A 152 -9.30 -5.62 -1.73
N LEU A 153 -9.99 -4.67 -1.09
CA LEU A 153 -11.05 -4.97 -0.12
C LEU A 153 -12.19 -5.73 -0.77
N LEU A 154 -12.62 -5.33 -1.97
CA LEU A 154 -13.67 -6.02 -2.72
C LEU A 154 -13.27 -7.47 -3.05
N ILE A 155 -12.05 -7.66 -3.56
CA ILE A 155 -11.47 -8.98 -3.85
C ILE A 155 -11.40 -9.80 -2.56
N LEU A 156 -10.79 -9.28 -1.48
CA LEU A 156 -10.64 -9.99 -0.22
C LEU A 156 -11.99 -10.37 0.38
N ALA A 157 -12.98 -9.47 0.36
CA ALA A 157 -14.33 -9.73 0.86
C ALA A 157 -14.98 -10.88 0.08
N ALA A 158 -14.91 -10.82 -1.24
CA ALA A 158 -15.47 -11.84 -2.13
C ALA A 158 -14.78 -13.20 -1.92
N ARG A 159 -13.45 -13.23 -1.91
CA ARG A 159 -12.67 -14.47 -1.73
C ARG A 159 -12.84 -15.06 -0.35
N TRP A 160 -12.80 -14.22 0.69
CA TRP A 160 -13.09 -14.66 2.05
C TRP A 160 -14.47 -15.29 2.14
N TRP A 161 -15.49 -14.65 1.57
CA TRP A 161 -16.85 -15.16 1.62
C TRP A 161 -16.97 -16.53 0.97
N LEU A 162 -16.30 -16.77 -0.16
CA LEU A 162 -16.23 -18.10 -0.81
C LEU A 162 -15.52 -19.14 0.06
N LEU A 163 -14.49 -18.76 0.83
CA LEU A 163 -13.82 -19.66 1.77
C LEU A 163 -14.69 -20.02 2.98
N VAL A 164 -15.57 -19.11 3.42
CA VAL A 164 -16.50 -19.36 4.52
C VAL A 164 -17.73 -20.14 4.05
N ASN A 165 -18.18 -19.90 2.82
CA ASN A 165 -19.40 -20.46 2.26
C ASN A 165 -19.12 -21.31 1.00
N PRO A 166 -18.32 -22.39 1.08
CA PRO A 166 -17.94 -23.18 -0.09
C PRO A 166 -19.13 -23.87 -0.78
N GLN A 167 -20.23 -24.09 -0.04
CA GLN A 167 -21.45 -24.73 -0.52
C GLN A 167 -22.54 -23.75 -0.97
N ALA A 168 -22.23 -22.45 -1.07
CA ALA A 168 -23.22 -21.47 -1.47
C ALA A 168 -23.84 -21.80 -2.83
N GLY A 169 -25.13 -21.47 -2.98
CA GLY A 169 -25.86 -21.62 -4.24
C GLY A 169 -25.24 -20.83 -5.39
N TRP A 170 -25.57 -21.23 -6.61
CA TRP A 170 -24.99 -20.64 -7.83
C TRP A 170 -25.19 -19.11 -7.96
N PRO A 171 -26.34 -18.49 -7.56
CA PRO A 171 -26.51 -17.05 -7.75
C PRO A 171 -25.54 -16.26 -6.86
N ALA A 172 -25.43 -16.67 -5.59
CA ALA A 172 -24.54 -16.03 -4.64
C ALA A 172 -23.08 -16.18 -5.07
N ARG A 173 -22.67 -17.38 -5.50
CA ARG A 173 -21.32 -17.60 -6.05
C ARG A 173 -21.05 -16.73 -7.28
N LEU A 174 -21.99 -16.65 -8.22
CA LEU A 174 -21.86 -15.83 -9.42
C LEU A 174 -21.66 -14.36 -9.05
N THR A 175 -22.49 -13.81 -8.15
CA THR A 175 -22.32 -12.45 -7.63
C THR A 175 -20.92 -12.24 -7.05
N THR A 176 -20.43 -13.19 -6.24
CA THR A 176 -19.08 -13.08 -5.66
C THR A 176 -17.97 -13.12 -6.71
N TYR A 177 -18.11 -13.93 -7.77
CA TYR A 177 -17.18 -13.93 -8.90
C TYR A 177 -17.24 -12.62 -9.70
N VAL A 178 -18.43 -12.06 -9.93
CA VAL A 178 -18.60 -10.76 -10.60
C VAL A 178 -17.92 -9.65 -9.79
N LEU A 179 -18.10 -9.62 -8.46
CA LEU A 179 -17.43 -8.65 -7.59
C LEU A 179 -15.91 -8.81 -7.63
N THR A 180 -15.41 -10.05 -7.67
CA THR A 180 -13.98 -10.32 -7.84
C THR A 180 -13.49 -9.81 -9.19
N ALA A 181 -14.24 -10.02 -10.28
CA ALA A 181 -13.90 -9.56 -11.62
C ALA A 181 -13.84 -8.02 -11.69
N ILE A 182 -14.82 -7.33 -11.09
CA ILE A 182 -14.83 -5.85 -10.97
C ILE A 182 -13.56 -5.38 -10.25
N GLY A 183 -13.20 -6.04 -9.14
CA GLY A 183 -11.98 -5.73 -8.42
C GLY A 183 -10.71 -6.00 -9.24
N MET A 184 -10.66 -7.06 -10.03
CA MET A 184 -9.51 -7.34 -10.90
C MET A 184 -9.42 -6.37 -12.08
N TRP A 185 -10.55 -5.90 -12.59
CA TRP A 185 -10.62 -4.95 -13.69
C TRP A 185 -10.15 -3.54 -13.32
N SER A 186 -10.12 -3.20 -12.04
CA SER A 186 -9.70 -1.88 -11.57
C SER A 186 -8.21 -1.63 -11.76
N GLY A 187 -7.38 -2.64 -12.06
CA GLY A 187 -5.94 -2.42 -12.22
C GLY A 187 -5.09 -3.68 -12.29
N ASP A 188 -3.96 -3.56 -12.98
CA ASP A 188 -2.94 -4.61 -13.10
C ASP A 188 -2.52 -5.13 -11.71
N PHE A 189 -2.34 -4.23 -10.75
CA PHE A 189 -2.02 -4.56 -9.36
C PHE A 189 -3.10 -5.38 -8.66
N ALA A 190 -4.38 -5.05 -8.85
CA ALA A 190 -5.50 -5.77 -8.26
C ALA A 190 -5.69 -7.15 -8.92
N LEU A 191 -5.47 -7.24 -10.24
CA LEU A 191 -5.41 -8.50 -10.99
C LEU A 191 -4.30 -9.42 -10.47
N ILE A 192 -3.08 -8.92 -10.35
CA ILE A 192 -1.93 -9.68 -9.83
C ILE A 192 -2.21 -10.13 -8.40
N PHE A 193 -2.70 -9.24 -7.53
CA PHE A 193 -3.08 -9.58 -6.17
C PHE A 193 -4.14 -10.69 -6.12
N ALA A 194 -5.26 -10.54 -6.85
CA ALA A 194 -6.31 -11.55 -6.89
C ALA A 194 -5.78 -12.90 -7.39
N SER A 195 -5.01 -12.91 -8.47
CA SER A 195 -4.41 -14.14 -9.02
C SER A 195 -3.46 -14.82 -8.04
N ALA A 196 -2.71 -14.06 -7.23
CA ALA A 196 -1.88 -14.60 -6.15
C ALA A 196 -2.73 -15.27 -5.05
N LEU A 197 -3.89 -14.68 -4.69
CA LEU A 197 -4.84 -15.31 -3.77
C LEU A 197 -5.44 -16.59 -4.35
N LEU A 198 -5.84 -16.58 -5.63
CA LEU A 198 -6.33 -17.77 -6.33
C LEU A 198 -5.29 -18.90 -6.29
N LEU A 199 -4.03 -18.57 -6.60
CA LEU A 199 -2.94 -19.53 -6.57
C LEU A 199 -2.72 -20.08 -5.15
N ALA A 200 -2.74 -19.22 -4.13
CA ALA A 200 -2.63 -19.64 -2.73
C ALA A 200 -3.77 -20.60 -2.33
N GLU A 201 -5.01 -20.33 -2.75
CA GLU A 201 -6.16 -21.21 -2.53
C GLU A 201 -5.96 -22.59 -3.17
N HIS A 202 -5.57 -22.63 -4.44
CA HIS A 202 -5.36 -23.89 -5.16
C HIS A 202 -4.18 -24.69 -4.63
N LEU A 203 -3.07 -24.04 -4.28
CA LEU A 203 -1.94 -24.69 -3.58
C LEU A 203 -2.39 -25.30 -2.25
N ARG A 204 -3.26 -24.60 -1.52
CA ARG A 204 -3.83 -25.11 -0.27
C ARG A 204 -4.76 -26.30 -0.52
N TYR A 205 -5.57 -26.30 -1.57
CA TYR A 205 -6.47 -27.42 -1.91
C TYR A 205 -5.73 -28.66 -2.41
N LEU A 206 -4.60 -28.46 -3.09
CA LEU A 206 -3.68 -29.53 -3.45
C LEU A 206 -3.03 -30.17 -2.21
N ALA A 207 -2.67 -29.35 -1.23
CA ALA A 207 -2.01 -29.84 -0.01
C ALA A 207 -2.95 -30.59 0.94
N SER A 208 -4.22 -30.18 1.04
CA SER A 208 -5.23 -30.96 1.76
C SER A 208 -6.66 -30.58 1.38
N ALA A 209 -7.56 -31.56 1.44
CA ALA A 209 -8.98 -31.38 1.17
C ALA A 209 -9.60 -30.31 2.07
N TYR A 210 -10.46 -29.48 1.48
CA TYR A 210 -11.20 -28.41 2.14
C TYR A 210 -12.66 -28.83 2.31
N PRO A 211 -13.25 -28.69 3.51
CA PRO A 211 -14.64 -29.05 3.74
C PRO A 211 -15.58 -28.32 2.79
N GLY A 212 -16.59 -29.03 2.27
CA GLY A 212 -17.64 -28.48 1.42
C GLY A 212 -17.31 -28.37 -0.07
N LEU A 213 -16.09 -28.72 -0.50
CA LEU A 213 -15.74 -28.84 -1.91
C LEU A 213 -15.78 -30.30 -2.37
N THR A 214 -16.25 -30.52 -3.60
CA THR A 214 -16.22 -31.83 -4.26
C THR A 214 -14.90 -32.00 -4.98
N TYR A 215 -14.16 -33.06 -4.64
CA TYR A 215 -12.86 -33.37 -5.21
C TYR A 215 -12.98 -34.45 -6.28
N HIS A 216 -12.30 -34.24 -7.40
CA HIS A 216 -12.09 -35.25 -8.44
C HIS A 216 -10.62 -35.65 -8.44
N ARG A 217 -10.35 -36.96 -8.47
CA ARG A 217 -8.99 -37.50 -8.56
C ARG A 217 -8.67 -37.81 -10.02
N LYS A 218 -7.69 -37.12 -10.61
CA LYS A 218 -7.14 -37.42 -11.94
C LYS A 218 -5.61 -37.42 -11.86
N PHE A 219 -4.97 -38.40 -12.51
CA PHE A 219 -3.50 -38.55 -12.53
C PHE A 219 -2.85 -38.50 -11.14
N GLY A 220 -3.51 -39.07 -10.12
CA GLY A 220 -3.01 -39.08 -8.75
C GLY A 220 -3.21 -37.77 -7.96
N VAL A 221 -3.70 -36.70 -8.59
CA VAL A 221 -3.96 -35.40 -7.96
C VAL A 221 -5.45 -35.22 -7.68
N SER A 222 -5.80 -34.84 -6.45
CA SER A 222 -7.19 -34.54 -6.05
C SER A 222 -7.43 -33.04 -6.15
N LEU A 223 -8.34 -32.62 -7.03
CA LEU A 223 -8.63 -31.21 -7.30
C LEU A 223 -10.13 -30.91 -7.25
N PRO A 224 -10.55 -29.74 -6.74
CA PRO A 224 -11.92 -29.27 -6.85
C PRO A 224 -12.17 -28.71 -8.25
N LEU A 225 -12.41 -29.59 -9.23
CA LEU A 225 -12.46 -29.22 -10.67
C LEU A 225 -13.45 -28.09 -10.97
N SER A 226 -14.65 -28.12 -10.38
CA SER A 226 -15.65 -27.07 -10.58
C SER A 226 -15.16 -25.70 -10.10
N LYS A 227 -14.46 -25.66 -8.96
CA LYS A 227 -13.84 -24.44 -8.42
C LYS A 227 -12.74 -23.93 -9.33
N LEU A 228 -11.84 -24.82 -9.77
CA LEU A 228 -10.75 -24.49 -10.69
C LEU A 228 -11.30 -23.90 -12.00
N LEU A 229 -12.31 -24.53 -12.60
CA LEU A 229 -12.95 -24.03 -13.82
C LEU A 229 -13.61 -22.66 -13.60
N SER A 230 -14.28 -22.44 -12.47
CA SER A 230 -14.85 -21.12 -12.15
C SER A 230 -13.76 -20.03 -12.01
N ASP A 231 -12.65 -20.33 -11.34
CA ASP A 231 -11.53 -19.37 -11.22
C ASP A 231 -10.82 -19.15 -12.57
N MET A 232 -10.67 -20.18 -13.41
CA MET A 232 -10.16 -20.02 -14.77
C MET A 232 -11.08 -19.16 -15.63
N ALA A 233 -12.40 -19.37 -15.54
CA ALA A 233 -13.38 -18.55 -16.23
C ALA A 233 -13.34 -17.09 -15.74
N LEU A 234 -13.22 -16.86 -14.43
CA LEU A 234 -13.00 -15.52 -13.86
C LEU A 234 -11.78 -14.84 -14.48
N VAL A 235 -10.62 -15.53 -14.49
CA VAL A 235 -9.39 -14.97 -15.08
C VAL A 235 -9.58 -14.70 -16.57
N ALA A 236 -10.21 -15.59 -17.32
CA ALA A 236 -10.47 -15.39 -18.74
C ALA A 236 -11.39 -14.19 -19.01
N VAL A 237 -12.48 -14.04 -18.26
CA VAL A 237 -13.40 -12.89 -18.34
C VAL A 237 -12.68 -11.57 -18.06
N VAL A 238 -11.65 -11.58 -17.21
CA VAL A 238 -10.85 -10.41 -16.92
C VAL A 238 -9.80 -10.13 -18.00
N MET A 239 -9.04 -11.17 -18.38
CA MET A 239 -7.89 -11.05 -19.28
C MET A 239 -8.28 -10.83 -20.73
N VAL A 240 -9.36 -11.43 -21.23
CA VAL A 240 -9.77 -11.29 -22.64
C VAL A 240 -10.08 -9.83 -23.00
N PRO A 241 -10.95 -9.09 -22.27
CA PRO A 241 -11.17 -7.67 -22.53
C PRO A 241 -9.89 -6.84 -22.40
N TYR A 242 -9.04 -7.14 -21.41
CA TYR A 242 -7.77 -6.43 -21.22
C TYR A 242 -6.84 -6.59 -22.44
N ILE A 243 -6.69 -7.82 -22.93
CA ILE A 243 -5.86 -8.12 -24.11
C ILE A 243 -6.43 -7.46 -25.35
N LEU A 244 -7.74 -7.57 -25.60
CA LEU A 244 -8.40 -6.93 -26.74
C LEU A 244 -8.25 -5.41 -26.71
N TYR A 245 -8.42 -4.79 -25.53
CA TYR A 245 -8.22 -3.36 -25.36
C TYR A 245 -6.77 -2.97 -25.67
N ARG A 246 -5.80 -3.72 -25.17
CA ARG A 246 -4.37 -3.46 -25.42
C ARG A 246 -3.95 -3.71 -26.87
N GLN A 247 -4.67 -4.54 -27.61
CA GLN A 247 -4.48 -4.70 -29.06
C GLN A 247 -5.06 -3.50 -29.82
N ALA A 248 -6.23 -2.99 -29.42
CA ALA A 248 -6.84 -1.80 -30.01
C ALA A 248 -6.03 -0.52 -29.71
N PHE A 249 -5.47 -0.44 -28.50
CA PHE A 249 -4.64 0.68 -28.03
C PHE A 249 -3.29 0.17 -27.52
N PRO A 250 -2.31 -0.07 -28.43
CA PRO A 250 -0.97 -0.49 -28.03
C PRO A 250 -0.30 0.50 -27.09
N SER A 251 0.23 0.00 -25.98
CA SER A 251 0.88 0.84 -24.97
C SER A 251 2.07 1.62 -25.55
N GLN A 252 1.99 2.95 -25.43
CA GLN A 252 3.09 3.87 -25.70
C GLN A 252 3.93 4.15 -24.44
N TYR A 253 3.43 3.74 -23.28
CA TYR A 253 4.13 3.90 -22.00
C TYR A 253 5.31 2.94 -21.86
N THR A 254 6.53 3.48 -21.72
CA THR A 254 7.76 2.67 -21.57
C THR A 254 7.76 1.82 -20.30
N GLY A 255 7.04 2.24 -19.26
CA GLY A 255 6.86 1.48 -18.02
C GLY A 255 6.04 0.19 -18.18
N ASN A 256 5.50 -0.07 -19.38
CA ASN A 256 4.86 -1.34 -19.75
C ASN A 256 5.76 -2.26 -20.58
N SER A 257 6.95 -1.80 -20.98
CA SER A 257 7.87 -2.60 -21.79
C SER A 257 8.63 -3.57 -20.90
N MET A 258 8.58 -4.87 -21.22
CA MET A 258 9.31 -5.91 -20.49
C MET A 258 10.78 -5.98 -20.91
N THR A 259 11.37 -4.88 -21.41
CA THR A 259 12.72 -4.86 -21.98
C THR A 259 13.83 -5.18 -20.97
N GLY A 260 13.52 -5.27 -19.68
CA GLY A 260 14.44 -5.65 -18.62
C GLY A 260 14.68 -7.16 -18.48
N PHE A 261 14.04 -8.02 -19.28
CA PHE A 261 14.17 -9.48 -19.15
C PHE A 261 15.55 -10.04 -19.52
N ALA A 262 16.41 -9.26 -20.20
CA ALA A 262 17.68 -9.74 -20.75
C ALA A 262 18.71 -10.17 -19.68
N ASP A 263 18.58 -9.68 -18.45
CA ASP A 263 19.46 -10.04 -17.33
C ASP A 263 18.62 -10.63 -16.17
N PRO A 264 18.53 -11.97 -16.07
CA PRO A 264 17.75 -12.64 -15.03
C PRO A 264 18.23 -12.32 -13.61
N LEU A 265 19.53 -12.10 -13.40
CA LEU A 265 20.06 -11.75 -12.08
C LEU A 265 19.63 -10.35 -11.68
N ARG A 266 19.66 -9.40 -12.63
CA ARG A 266 19.13 -8.06 -12.42
C ARG A 266 17.63 -8.07 -12.14
N VAL A 267 16.85 -8.89 -12.84
CA VAL A 267 15.41 -9.08 -12.57
C VAL A 267 15.19 -9.59 -11.15
N LEU A 268 15.88 -10.66 -10.74
CA LEU A 268 15.74 -11.23 -9.39
C LEU A 268 16.16 -10.25 -8.29
N HIS A 269 17.24 -9.51 -8.51
CA HIS A 269 17.70 -8.49 -7.57
C HIS A 269 16.71 -7.33 -7.47
N THR A 270 16.14 -6.88 -8.60
CA THR A 270 15.08 -5.86 -8.61
C THR A 270 13.85 -6.34 -7.86
N ALA A 271 13.39 -7.57 -8.11
CA ALA A 271 12.28 -8.18 -7.39
C ALA A 271 12.53 -8.22 -5.87
N TRP A 272 13.73 -8.63 -5.45
CA TRP A 272 14.13 -8.61 -4.05
C TRP A 272 14.09 -7.20 -3.46
N LEU A 273 14.63 -6.21 -4.16
CA LEU A 273 14.62 -4.81 -3.71
C LEU A 273 13.21 -4.25 -3.58
N HIS A 274 12.28 -4.59 -4.47
CA HIS A 274 10.87 -4.20 -4.35
C HIS A 274 10.17 -4.85 -3.15
N ILE A 275 10.47 -6.12 -2.84
CA ILE A 275 9.99 -6.81 -1.63
C ILE A 275 10.55 -6.11 -0.38
N TYR A 276 11.86 -5.85 -0.38
CA TYR A 276 12.55 -5.21 0.73
C TYR A 276 12.08 -3.77 0.94
N ALA A 277 11.90 -2.99 -0.13
CA ALA A 277 11.39 -1.62 -0.11
C ALA A 277 9.94 -1.50 0.37
N GLY A 278 9.18 -2.61 0.34
CA GLY A 278 7.88 -2.71 1.01
C GLY A 278 7.96 -2.66 2.54
N THR A 279 9.16 -2.73 3.12
CA THR A 279 9.40 -2.78 4.57
C THR A 279 10.19 -1.57 5.07
N SER A 280 10.02 -1.21 6.34
CA SER A 280 10.75 -0.09 6.95
C SER A 280 12.27 -0.24 7.05
N PRO A 281 12.87 -1.44 7.20
CA PRO A 281 14.32 -1.59 7.18
C PRO A 281 15.00 -1.07 5.89
N TYR A 282 14.30 -1.05 4.75
CA TYR A 282 14.84 -0.46 3.52
C TYR A 282 15.15 1.05 3.66
N ARG A 283 14.42 1.72 4.55
CA ARG A 283 14.57 3.16 4.84
C ARG A 283 15.43 3.41 6.06
N PHE A 284 16.15 2.40 6.54
CA PHE A 284 16.99 2.55 7.70
C PHE A 284 18.14 3.51 7.41
N ASP A 285 18.18 4.61 8.17
CA ASP A 285 19.26 5.57 8.15
C ASP A 285 19.73 5.82 9.58
N ALA A 286 20.99 5.49 9.85
CA ALA A 286 21.61 5.67 11.15
C ALA A 286 21.60 7.15 11.58
N ALA A 287 21.72 8.10 10.65
CA ALA A 287 21.67 9.52 10.96
C ALA A 287 20.29 9.92 11.51
N VAL A 288 19.21 9.41 10.91
CA VAL A 288 17.84 9.64 11.38
C VAL A 288 17.64 9.12 12.80
N LEU A 289 18.17 7.92 13.09
CA LEU A 289 18.07 7.34 14.44
C LEU A 289 18.84 8.15 15.49
N MET A 290 20.04 8.64 15.15
CA MET A 290 20.85 9.44 16.07
C MET A 290 20.29 10.85 16.32
N GLN A 291 19.54 11.40 15.36
CA GLN A 291 18.93 12.73 15.46
C GLN A 291 17.54 12.71 16.13
N ALA A 292 16.95 11.54 16.34
CA ALA A 292 15.63 11.43 16.95
C ALA A 292 15.65 11.92 18.41
N SER A 293 14.65 12.70 18.79
CA SER A 293 14.54 13.23 20.15
C SER A 293 14.29 12.12 21.18
N THR A 294 14.71 12.35 22.43
CA THR A 294 14.49 11.42 23.55
C THR A 294 13.02 10.99 23.66
N TRP A 295 12.09 11.91 23.40
CA TRP A 295 10.66 11.61 23.48
C TRP A 295 10.16 10.66 22.39
N VAL A 296 10.71 10.76 21.17
CA VAL A 296 10.44 9.81 20.09
C VAL A 296 10.94 8.42 20.46
N TRP A 297 12.13 8.32 21.05
CA TRP A 297 12.68 7.06 21.54
C TRP A 297 11.87 6.43 22.67
N VAL A 298 11.36 7.23 23.62
CA VAL A 298 10.47 6.73 24.69
C VAL A 298 9.19 6.14 24.10
N LYS A 299 8.53 6.86 23.17
CA LYS A 299 7.33 6.35 22.49
C LYS A 299 7.61 5.08 21.69
N ALA A 300 8.72 5.06 20.95
CA ALA A 300 9.16 3.89 20.19
C ALA A 300 9.42 2.69 21.12
N GLY A 301 10.06 2.90 22.27
CA GLY A 301 10.34 1.85 23.25
C GLY A 301 9.07 1.26 23.88
N VAL A 302 8.10 2.10 24.23
CA VAL A 302 6.79 1.64 24.73
C VAL A 302 6.05 0.85 23.65
N PHE A 303 5.96 1.40 22.44
CA PHE A 303 5.33 0.75 21.30
C PHE A 303 5.95 -0.62 21.00
N ALA A 304 7.27 -0.67 20.89
CA ALA A 304 8.04 -1.87 20.62
C ALA A 304 7.88 -2.92 21.73
N THR A 305 7.88 -2.51 23.00
CA THR A 305 7.70 -3.42 24.13
C THR A 305 6.31 -4.06 24.10
N VAL A 306 5.25 -3.27 23.90
CA VAL A 306 3.88 -3.78 23.83
C VAL A 306 3.71 -4.72 22.64
N ALA A 307 4.23 -4.35 21.47
CA ALA A 307 4.21 -5.20 20.27
C ALA A 307 4.96 -6.52 20.48
N ALA A 308 6.16 -6.47 21.09
CA ALA A 308 6.98 -7.64 21.38
C ALA A 308 6.33 -8.59 22.38
N LEU A 309 5.73 -8.06 23.46
CA LEU A 309 4.98 -8.86 24.44
C LEU A 309 3.77 -9.53 23.81
N LEU A 310 3.02 -8.80 22.97
CA LEU A 310 1.87 -9.35 22.26
C LEU A 310 2.32 -10.42 21.23
N GLY A 311 3.44 -10.20 20.54
CA GLY A 311 4.05 -11.17 19.63
C GLY A 311 4.50 -12.45 20.34
N ALA A 312 5.25 -12.32 21.43
CA ALA A 312 5.65 -13.45 22.28
C ALA A 312 4.44 -14.21 22.84
N TRP A 313 3.38 -13.51 23.22
CA TRP A 313 2.13 -14.14 23.63
C TRP A 313 1.46 -14.90 22.47
N CYS A 314 1.39 -14.30 21.28
CA CYS A 314 0.83 -14.95 20.10
C CYS A 314 1.58 -16.23 19.72
N VAL A 315 2.92 -16.28 19.86
CA VAL A 315 3.71 -17.50 19.60
C VAL A 315 3.25 -18.69 20.43
N ALA A 316 2.84 -18.48 21.70
CA ALA A 316 2.33 -19.56 22.53
C ALA A 316 1.01 -20.16 21.98
N LEU A 317 0.24 -19.35 21.24
CA LEU A 317 -1.05 -19.70 20.65
C LEU A 317 -0.97 -20.08 19.17
N LEU A 318 0.21 -20.00 18.56
CA LEU A 318 0.39 -20.42 17.16
C LEU A 318 0.26 -21.96 17.04
N PRO A 319 -0.28 -22.45 15.92
CA PRO A 319 -0.34 -23.88 15.66
C PRO A 319 1.08 -24.46 15.54
N ARG A 320 1.22 -25.74 15.89
CA ARG A 320 2.42 -26.52 15.55
C ARG A 320 2.17 -27.24 14.25
N TRP A 321 3.01 -26.99 13.26
CA TRP A 321 2.92 -27.64 11.96
C TRP A 321 4.04 -28.68 11.81
N ARG A 322 3.79 -29.70 11.00
CA ARG A 322 4.84 -30.64 10.60
C ARG A 322 5.87 -29.89 9.75
N ALA A 323 7.16 -30.17 9.94
CA ALA A 323 8.26 -29.49 9.24
C ALA A 323 8.05 -29.37 7.72
N ARG A 324 7.60 -30.44 7.07
CA ARG A 324 7.29 -30.45 5.63
C ARG A 324 6.20 -29.45 5.23
N MET A 325 5.12 -29.35 6.02
CA MET A 325 4.04 -28.39 5.74
C MET A 325 4.50 -26.97 5.95
N SER A 326 5.27 -26.72 7.01
CA SER A 326 5.80 -25.39 7.30
C SER A 326 6.76 -24.92 6.20
N GLY A 327 7.70 -25.79 5.78
CA GLY A 327 8.62 -25.49 4.69
C GLY A 327 7.92 -25.25 3.36
N ALA A 328 6.95 -26.09 2.99
CA ALA A 328 6.19 -25.91 1.74
C ALA A 328 5.36 -24.61 1.75
N THR A 329 4.72 -24.28 2.87
CA THR A 329 3.93 -23.05 3.00
C THR A 329 4.83 -21.81 2.97
N LEU A 330 5.99 -21.85 3.64
CA LEU A 330 6.97 -20.77 3.61
C LEU A 330 7.49 -20.54 2.20
N LEU A 331 7.89 -21.61 1.51
CA LEU A 331 8.35 -21.53 0.12
C LEU A 331 7.25 -20.96 -0.80
N ALA A 332 6.01 -21.44 -0.67
CA ALA A 332 4.89 -20.92 -1.45
C ALA A 332 4.66 -19.42 -1.20
N ALA A 333 4.70 -18.98 0.06
CA ALA A 333 4.53 -17.57 0.41
C ALA A 333 5.66 -16.70 -0.19
N VAL A 334 6.91 -17.17 -0.14
CA VAL A 334 8.05 -16.49 -0.77
C VAL A 334 7.90 -16.42 -2.29
N LEU A 335 7.56 -17.53 -2.95
CA LEU A 335 7.35 -17.57 -4.40
C LEU A 335 6.21 -16.67 -4.84
N LEU A 336 5.12 -16.60 -4.06
CA LEU A 336 4.03 -15.66 -4.29
C LEU A 336 4.48 -14.21 -4.15
N SER A 337 5.40 -13.90 -3.21
CA SER A 337 5.97 -12.56 -3.11
C SER A 337 6.71 -12.17 -4.38
N PHE A 338 7.57 -13.07 -4.89
CA PHE A 338 8.26 -12.87 -6.16
C PHE A 338 7.29 -12.74 -7.34
N TYR A 339 6.22 -13.54 -7.38
CA TYR A 339 5.19 -13.45 -8.41
C TYR A 339 4.53 -12.06 -8.48
N ILE A 340 4.24 -11.44 -7.32
CA ILE A 340 3.61 -10.11 -7.29
C ILE A 340 4.51 -9.02 -7.87
N VAL A 341 5.81 -9.04 -7.55
CA VAL A 341 6.76 -8.00 -7.98
C VAL A 341 7.37 -8.28 -9.36
N MET A 342 7.26 -9.51 -9.87
CA MET A 342 7.89 -9.92 -11.12
C MET A 342 7.54 -9.01 -12.31
N PRO A 343 6.28 -8.60 -12.53
CA PRO A 343 5.94 -7.73 -13.66
C PRO A 343 6.70 -6.41 -13.63
N VAL A 344 6.92 -5.83 -12.44
CA VAL A 344 7.67 -4.59 -12.26
C VAL A 344 9.16 -4.83 -12.43
N ALA A 345 9.68 -5.94 -11.88
CA ALA A 345 11.08 -6.32 -12.01
C ALA A 345 11.54 -6.60 -13.46
N LEU A 346 10.62 -6.92 -14.36
CA LEU A 346 10.88 -7.12 -15.79
C LEU A 346 10.94 -5.81 -16.60
N VAL A 347 10.59 -4.66 -16.01
CA VAL A 347 10.56 -3.37 -16.70
C VAL A 347 11.90 -2.67 -16.53
N ALA A 348 12.62 -2.42 -17.63
CA ALA A 348 13.95 -1.79 -17.58
C ALA A 348 13.96 -0.43 -16.86
N ARG A 349 12.91 0.39 -17.04
CA ARG A 349 12.73 1.67 -16.33
C ARG A 349 12.69 1.50 -14.81
N GLN A 350 12.03 0.47 -14.31
CA GLN A 350 11.94 0.19 -12.87
C GLN A 350 13.27 -0.33 -12.33
N GLN A 351 13.95 -1.19 -13.09
CA GLN A 351 15.32 -1.58 -12.76
C GLN A 351 16.25 -0.36 -12.68
N GLN A 352 16.11 0.60 -13.59
CA GLN A 352 16.88 1.84 -13.58
C GLN A 352 16.62 2.67 -12.31
N TRP A 353 15.35 2.87 -11.93
CA TRP A 353 14.98 3.54 -10.67
C TRP A 353 15.60 2.88 -9.44
N CYS A 354 15.55 1.55 -9.40
CA CYS A 354 16.12 0.78 -8.31
C CYS A 354 17.64 0.97 -8.19
N PHE A 355 18.38 0.77 -9.29
CA PHE A 355 19.84 0.69 -9.26
C PHE A 355 20.55 2.04 -9.36
N ASP A 356 20.01 2.94 -10.16
CA ASP A 356 20.65 4.21 -10.50
C ASP A 356 20.23 5.29 -9.50
N TYR A 357 18.94 5.33 -9.17
CA TYR A 357 18.35 6.35 -8.29
C TYR A 357 18.12 5.88 -6.86
N GLY A 358 18.33 4.59 -6.56
CA GLY A 358 18.12 4.05 -5.21
C GLY A 358 16.66 4.08 -4.77
N VAL A 359 15.71 4.11 -5.70
CA VAL A 359 14.27 4.14 -5.42
C VAL A 359 13.62 2.87 -5.93
N CYS A 360 13.48 1.89 -5.03
CA CYS A 360 12.90 0.58 -5.35
C CYS A 360 11.47 0.40 -4.83
N GLY A 361 10.97 1.33 -4.01
CA GLY A 361 9.59 1.27 -3.55
C GLY A 361 8.64 1.66 -4.69
N TYR A 362 7.60 0.87 -4.94
CA TYR A 362 6.47 1.31 -5.75
C TYR A 362 5.16 0.63 -5.29
N LEU A 363 4.07 0.79 -6.04
CA LEU A 363 2.74 0.31 -5.64
C LEU A 363 2.72 -1.20 -5.39
N ASP A 364 3.51 -1.97 -6.13
CA ASP A 364 3.72 -3.41 -5.92
C ASP A 364 4.39 -3.71 -4.57
N SER A 365 5.34 -2.87 -4.11
CA SER A 365 5.97 -3.01 -2.80
C SER A 365 4.94 -2.98 -1.67
N ARG A 366 3.88 -2.16 -1.79
CA ARG A 366 2.78 -2.11 -0.81
C ARG A 366 1.92 -3.37 -0.81
N ILE A 367 1.80 -4.03 -1.95
CA ILE A 367 0.98 -5.24 -2.12
C ILE A 367 1.76 -6.44 -1.60
N VAL A 368 3.01 -6.58 -2.03
CA VAL A 368 3.88 -7.67 -1.58
C VAL A 368 4.20 -7.56 -0.08
N TYR A 369 4.12 -6.35 0.50
CA TYR A 369 4.23 -6.17 1.94
C TYR A 369 3.25 -7.03 2.74
N LEU A 370 2.02 -7.24 2.23
CA LEU A 370 1.06 -8.16 2.83
C LEU A 370 1.62 -9.59 2.92
N LEU A 371 2.28 -10.04 1.85
CA LEU A 371 2.92 -11.35 1.81
C LEU A 371 4.18 -11.41 2.68
N VAL A 372 4.93 -10.32 2.87
CA VAL A 372 6.02 -10.26 3.85
C VAL A 372 5.49 -10.54 5.26
N GLY A 373 4.37 -9.92 5.66
CA GLY A 373 3.71 -10.22 6.93
C GLY A 373 3.31 -11.70 7.06
N LEU A 374 2.82 -12.30 5.97
CA LEU A 374 2.52 -13.74 5.92
C LEU A 374 3.79 -14.60 6.07
N VAL A 375 4.86 -14.30 5.32
CA VAL A 375 6.13 -15.02 5.37
C VAL A 375 6.69 -15.03 6.80
N LEU A 376 6.70 -13.87 7.46
CA LEU A 376 7.20 -13.75 8.83
C LEU A 376 6.31 -14.45 9.86
N ALA A 377 4.98 -14.45 9.66
CA ALA A 377 4.07 -15.22 10.50
C ALA A 377 4.27 -16.74 10.33
N VAL A 378 4.48 -17.22 9.09
CA VAL A 378 4.80 -18.63 8.81
C VAL A 378 6.17 -18.99 9.40
N LEU A 379 7.15 -18.10 9.33
CA LEU A 379 8.45 -18.28 9.98
C LEU A 379 8.29 -18.41 11.50
N ALA A 380 7.45 -17.59 12.13
CA ALA A 380 7.13 -17.73 13.55
C ALA A 380 6.48 -19.09 13.89
N ILE A 381 5.63 -19.63 13.02
CA ILE A 381 5.06 -20.98 13.14
C ILE A 381 6.16 -22.05 13.01
N VAL A 382 7.10 -21.89 12.07
CA VAL A 382 8.27 -22.78 11.92
C VAL A 382 9.10 -22.80 13.21
N LEU A 383 9.49 -21.63 13.71
CA LEU A 383 10.26 -21.48 14.95
C LEU A 383 9.52 -22.10 16.14
N ARG A 384 8.21 -21.87 16.24
CA ARG A 384 7.33 -22.47 17.27
C ARG A 384 7.30 -24.00 17.22
N SER A 385 7.45 -24.56 16.02
CA SER A 385 7.39 -26.00 15.77
C SER A 385 8.73 -26.69 16.02
N TRP A 386 9.86 -25.99 15.83
CA TRP A 386 11.21 -26.56 15.90
C TRP A 386 11.97 -26.24 17.18
N LEU A 387 11.68 -25.10 17.81
CA LEU A 387 12.38 -24.64 19.01
C LEU A 387 11.55 -24.83 20.28
N SER A 388 12.22 -24.68 21.43
CA SER A 388 11.52 -24.55 22.71
C SER A 388 10.62 -23.31 22.69
N LEU A 389 9.47 -23.37 23.39
CA LEU A 389 8.52 -22.26 23.39
C LEU A 389 9.17 -20.95 23.84
N ARG A 390 9.97 -20.98 24.91
CA ARG A 390 10.66 -19.80 25.45
C ARG A 390 11.64 -19.20 24.44
N LEU A 391 12.41 -20.03 23.74
CA LEU A 391 13.35 -19.56 22.73
C LEU A 391 12.61 -18.96 21.52
N ALA A 392 11.55 -19.61 21.04
CA ALA A 392 10.74 -19.06 19.95
C ALA A 392 10.07 -17.72 20.33
N GLN A 393 9.56 -17.61 21.56
CA GLN A 393 9.00 -16.36 22.10
C GLN A 393 10.04 -15.25 22.18
N LEU A 394 11.24 -15.57 22.67
CA LEU A 394 12.35 -14.61 22.75
C LEU A 394 12.76 -14.12 21.36
N LEU A 395 12.99 -15.03 20.41
CA LEU A 395 13.43 -14.66 19.06
C LEU A 395 12.38 -13.81 18.33
N VAL A 396 11.12 -14.27 18.30
CA VAL A 396 10.04 -13.52 17.64
C VAL A 396 9.78 -12.19 18.35
N GLY A 397 9.74 -12.19 19.69
CA GLY A 397 9.56 -10.97 20.48
C GLY A 397 10.68 -9.95 20.25
N LEU A 398 11.94 -10.38 20.26
CA LEU A 398 13.09 -9.52 20.00
C LEU A 398 13.08 -8.95 18.57
N SER A 399 12.77 -9.78 17.57
CA SER A 399 12.68 -9.32 16.19
C SER A 399 11.54 -8.30 16.00
N ILE A 400 10.38 -8.51 16.63
CA ILE A 400 9.28 -7.53 16.62
C ILE A 400 9.69 -6.26 17.37
N PHE A 401 10.39 -6.36 18.51
CA PHE A 401 10.87 -5.22 19.27
C PHE A 401 11.79 -4.31 18.42
N ILE A 402 12.80 -4.90 17.79
CA ILE A 402 13.75 -4.18 16.93
C ILE A 402 13.03 -3.57 15.73
N GLY A 403 12.20 -4.36 15.05
CA GLY A 403 11.42 -3.90 13.90
C GLY A 403 10.50 -2.74 14.25
N ALA A 404 9.62 -2.92 15.23
CA ALA A 404 8.65 -1.92 15.66
C ALA A 404 9.32 -0.65 16.21
N GLY A 405 10.38 -0.78 17.00
CA GLY A 405 11.10 0.36 17.56
C GLY A 405 11.79 1.20 16.49
N SER A 406 12.57 0.56 15.61
CA SER A 406 13.23 1.26 14.50
C SER A 406 12.23 1.88 13.52
N ASN A 407 11.17 1.14 13.18
CA ASN A 407 10.10 1.62 12.31
C ASN A 407 9.41 2.87 12.87
N TYR A 408 9.09 2.87 14.17
CA TYR A 408 8.41 3.99 14.80
C TYR A 408 9.24 5.28 14.73
N VAL A 409 10.55 5.18 14.98
CA VAL A 409 11.48 6.32 14.91
C VAL A 409 11.60 6.85 13.48
N ILE A 410 11.82 5.95 12.51
CA ILE A 410 11.93 6.29 11.08
C ILE A 410 10.65 6.99 10.61
N ASN A 411 9.48 6.42 10.91
CA ASN A 411 8.20 7.00 10.50
C ASN A 411 7.88 8.31 11.22
N ALA A 412 8.35 8.51 12.47
CA ALA A 412 8.19 9.80 13.15
C ALA A 412 8.99 10.91 12.45
N HIS A 413 10.21 10.59 11.98
CA HIS A 413 11.01 11.53 11.20
C HIS A 413 10.36 11.84 9.85
N LEU A 414 9.95 10.80 9.10
CA LEU A 414 9.29 10.97 7.80
C LEU A 414 7.96 11.73 7.92
N ALA A 415 7.19 11.51 8.99
CA ALA A 415 5.96 12.26 9.27
C ALA A 415 6.22 13.77 9.46
N SER A 416 7.35 14.13 10.09
CA SER A 416 7.76 15.52 10.25
C SER A 416 8.11 16.17 8.90
N ASP A 417 8.83 15.46 8.04
CA ASP A 417 9.18 15.93 6.69
C ASP A 417 7.92 16.09 5.82
N MET A 418 6.99 15.13 5.88
CA MET A 418 5.68 15.22 5.25
C MET A 418 4.86 16.42 5.72
N ALA A 419 4.90 16.74 7.01
CA ALA A 419 4.22 17.91 7.56
C ALA A 419 4.83 19.21 7.00
N HIS A 420 6.15 19.31 6.94
CA HIS A 420 6.85 20.45 6.35
C HIS A 420 6.46 20.65 4.87
N ARG A 421 6.46 19.57 4.08
CA ARG A 421 6.06 19.60 2.66
C ARG A 421 4.59 19.94 2.44
N SER A 422 3.74 19.72 3.44
CA SER A 422 2.32 20.06 3.37
C SER A 422 2.01 21.49 3.77
N ALA A 423 2.99 22.25 4.30
CA ALA A 423 2.78 23.61 4.77
C ALA A 423 2.23 24.58 3.69
N PRO A 424 2.61 24.49 2.40
CA PRO A 424 2.02 25.33 1.36
C PRO A 424 0.49 25.19 1.25
N TRP A 425 -0.06 24.00 1.45
CA TRP A 425 -1.52 23.79 1.42
C TRP A 425 -2.23 24.50 2.58
N GLN A 426 -1.61 24.50 3.76
CA GLN A 426 -2.13 25.22 4.93
C GLN A 426 -2.07 26.74 4.73
N ARG A 427 -0.96 27.24 4.16
CA ARG A 427 -0.83 28.66 3.78
C ARG A 427 -1.87 29.04 2.73
N ALA A 428 -2.06 28.24 1.69
CA ALA A 428 -3.10 28.48 0.67
C ALA A 428 -4.49 28.58 1.31
N GLN A 429 -4.81 27.70 2.27
CA GLN A 429 -6.09 27.74 2.97
C GLN A 429 -6.27 29.03 3.79
N GLN A 430 -5.26 29.44 4.57
CA GLN A 430 -5.30 30.69 5.33
C GLN A 430 -5.44 31.89 4.38
N PHE A 431 -4.60 31.92 3.35
CA PHE A 431 -4.54 32.98 2.36
C PHE A 431 -5.83 33.12 1.53
N ALA A 432 -6.51 32.01 1.21
CA ALA A 432 -7.81 32.04 0.54
C ALA A 432 -8.86 32.79 1.36
N CYS A 433 -8.82 32.63 2.69
CA CYS A 433 -9.80 33.19 3.63
C CYS A 433 -9.55 34.66 3.97
N ASP A 434 -8.31 35.14 3.86
CA ASP A 434 -7.94 36.53 4.19
C ASP A 434 -8.32 37.56 3.10
N GLY A 435 -8.76 37.11 1.92
CA GLY A 435 -9.51 37.95 0.96
C GLY A 435 -8.71 38.72 -0.12
N ASP A 436 -7.39 38.94 0.05
CA ASP A 436 -6.68 40.02 -0.67
C ASP A 436 -5.66 39.62 -1.76
N TYR A 437 -5.89 38.53 -2.50
CA TYR A 437 -4.93 38.03 -3.50
C TYR A 437 -5.20 38.38 -4.96
N ARG A 438 -6.39 38.91 -5.29
CA ARG A 438 -6.81 39.11 -6.71
C ARG A 438 -6.00 40.16 -7.45
N GLU A 439 -5.30 41.03 -6.71
CA GLU A 439 -4.45 42.08 -7.27
C GLU A 439 -2.95 41.71 -7.22
N GLN A 440 -2.60 40.54 -6.69
CA GLN A 440 -1.21 40.11 -6.62
C GLN A 440 -0.73 39.54 -7.95
N SER A 441 0.53 39.85 -8.30
CA SER A 441 1.17 39.20 -9.44
C SER A 441 1.42 37.71 -9.17
N ASP A 442 1.53 36.90 -10.22
CA ASP A 442 1.83 35.47 -10.14
C ASP A 442 3.07 35.17 -9.27
N ALA A 443 4.10 36.00 -9.37
CA ALA A 443 5.32 35.87 -8.57
C ALA A 443 5.07 36.13 -7.07
N GLN A 444 4.28 37.14 -6.74
CA GLN A 444 3.91 37.46 -5.36
C GLN A 444 3.05 36.35 -4.75
N LEU A 445 2.09 35.84 -5.52
CA LEU A 445 1.23 34.73 -5.12
C LEU A 445 2.06 33.48 -4.74
N ILE A 446 2.96 33.07 -5.62
CA ILE A 446 3.82 31.90 -5.39
C ILE A 446 4.74 32.14 -4.19
N ALA A 447 5.33 33.34 -4.07
CA ALA A 447 6.22 33.66 -2.95
C ALA A 447 5.53 33.63 -1.59
N GLN A 448 4.21 33.87 -1.52
CA GLN A 448 3.44 33.82 -0.28
C GLN A 448 2.99 32.40 0.07
N ILE A 449 2.57 31.60 -0.91
CA ILE A 449 1.99 30.27 -0.69
C ILE A 449 3.05 29.17 -0.67
N ASP A 450 3.98 29.20 -1.62
CA ASP A 450 4.97 28.16 -1.83
C ASP A 450 6.35 28.72 -2.23
N PRO A 451 6.98 29.58 -1.39
CA PRO A 451 8.26 30.22 -1.69
C PRO A 451 9.41 29.23 -1.97
N ALA A 452 9.39 28.07 -1.33
CA ALA A 452 10.41 27.03 -1.52
C ALA A 452 10.01 25.99 -2.58
N GLN A 453 8.88 26.18 -3.28
CA GLN A 453 8.35 25.28 -4.30
C GLN A 453 8.26 23.82 -3.81
N LEU A 454 7.80 23.63 -2.57
CA LEU A 454 7.72 22.33 -1.93
C LEU A 454 6.63 21.45 -2.52
N VAL A 455 5.63 22.04 -3.18
CA VAL A 455 4.58 21.28 -3.88
C VAL A 455 5.11 20.86 -5.25
N PRO A 456 5.34 19.56 -5.50
CA PRO A 456 5.67 19.06 -6.84
C PRO A 456 4.54 19.33 -7.82
N MET A 457 4.88 19.72 -9.04
CA MET A 457 3.92 19.88 -10.13
C MET A 457 4.54 19.37 -11.41
N HIS A 458 3.73 18.73 -12.26
CA HIS A 458 4.18 18.34 -13.59
C HIS A 458 4.57 19.57 -14.41
N PRO A 459 5.53 19.47 -15.35
CA PRO A 459 5.98 20.61 -16.16
C PRO A 459 4.87 21.30 -16.95
N HIS A 460 3.75 20.60 -17.22
CA HIS A 460 2.60 21.14 -17.94
C HIS A 460 1.57 21.86 -17.04
N ILE A 461 1.73 21.80 -15.72
CA ILE A 461 0.86 22.51 -14.77
C ILE A 461 1.50 23.87 -14.46
N TYR A 462 0.86 24.95 -14.91
CA TYR A 462 1.32 26.29 -14.60
C TYR A 462 1.02 26.62 -13.13
N ARG A 463 2.07 26.75 -12.30
CA ARG A 463 1.97 26.86 -10.84
C ARG A 463 1.07 28.01 -10.37
N ALA A 464 1.18 29.18 -10.99
CA ALA A 464 0.37 30.34 -10.59
C ALA A 464 -1.11 30.14 -10.91
N GLU A 465 -1.45 29.70 -12.12
CA GLU A 465 -2.84 29.40 -12.52
C GLU A 465 -3.44 28.31 -11.62
N PHE A 466 -2.69 27.24 -11.36
CA PHE A 466 -3.13 26.19 -10.44
C PHE A 466 -3.49 26.76 -9.06
N TRP A 467 -2.60 27.57 -8.45
CA TRP A 467 -2.87 28.16 -7.15
C TRP A 467 -4.04 29.14 -7.19
N GLN A 468 -4.17 29.97 -8.22
CA GLN A 468 -5.32 30.87 -8.39
C GLN A 468 -6.64 30.10 -8.45
N GLN A 469 -6.70 29.04 -9.26
CA GLN A 469 -7.87 28.17 -9.33
C GLN A 469 -8.15 27.52 -7.96
N HIS A 470 -7.12 27.00 -7.31
CA HIS A 470 -7.26 26.37 -6.00
C HIS A 470 -7.78 27.31 -4.91
N LEU A 471 -7.26 28.54 -4.84
CA LEU A 471 -7.74 29.54 -3.91
C LEU A 471 -9.17 29.99 -4.22
N ASN A 472 -9.53 30.09 -5.50
CA ASN A 472 -10.90 30.37 -5.90
C ASN A 472 -11.83 29.27 -5.40
N ASP A 473 -11.48 27.99 -5.56
CA ASP A 473 -12.30 26.88 -5.06
C ASP A 473 -12.42 26.88 -3.53
N LEU A 474 -11.32 27.14 -2.82
CA LEU A 474 -11.31 27.18 -1.35
C LEU A 474 -12.26 28.26 -0.80
N ARG A 475 -12.35 29.42 -1.45
CA ARG A 475 -13.25 30.51 -1.04
C ARG A 475 -14.72 30.16 -1.11
N HIS A 476 -15.10 29.30 -2.06
CA HIS A 476 -16.50 28.88 -2.21
C HIS A 476 -16.87 27.74 -1.26
N ARG A 477 -15.92 27.21 -0.47
CA ARG A 477 -16.22 26.18 0.54
C ARG A 477 -16.78 26.79 1.82
N PRO A 478 -17.85 26.20 2.39
CA PRO A 478 -18.30 26.56 3.73
C PRO A 478 -17.22 26.14 4.74
N GLY A 479 -16.43 27.11 5.22
CA GLY A 479 -15.27 26.80 6.06
C GLY A 479 -14.17 27.86 6.09
N CYS A 480 -14.22 28.90 5.25
CA CYS A 480 -13.36 30.08 5.39
C CYS A 480 -13.74 30.98 6.58
N ALA A 481 -13.98 30.36 7.74
CA ALA A 481 -14.12 31.00 9.03
C ALA A 481 -12.96 30.51 9.92
N ILE A 482 -11.88 31.28 9.92
CA ILE A 482 -10.83 31.33 10.95
C ILE A 482 -10.22 29.96 11.30
N ALA A 483 -9.28 29.48 10.48
CA ALA A 483 -8.33 28.47 10.96
C ALA A 483 -7.39 29.14 11.98
N PRO A 484 -7.16 28.55 13.18
CA PRO A 484 -6.22 29.11 14.14
C PRO A 484 -4.81 29.15 13.55
N ARG A 485 -4.17 30.32 13.67
CA ARG A 485 -2.78 30.58 13.26
C ARG A 485 -1.85 29.74 14.13
N ASN A 486 -1.45 28.57 13.65
CA ASN A 486 -0.39 27.79 14.31
C ASN A 486 0.96 28.26 13.77
N ASP A 487 1.56 29.25 14.46
CA ASP A 487 2.84 29.88 14.10
C ASP A 487 4.09 28.99 14.34
N SER A 488 3.94 27.67 14.38
CA SER A 488 5.08 26.74 14.47
C SER A 488 5.52 26.28 13.08
N LEU A 489 5.91 27.24 12.24
CA LEU A 489 6.59 26.97 10.96
C LEU A 489 8.07 26.68 11.25
N VAL A 490 8.44 25.39 11.22
CA VAL A 490 9.84 24.97 11.20
C VAL A 490 10.39 25.26 9.81
N THR A 491 11.18 26.31 9.70
CA THR A 491 11.93 26.68 8.49
C THR A 491 13.14 25.77 8.36
N LEU A 492 13.05 24.75 7.51
CA LEU A 492 14.21 23.99 7.03
C LEU A 492 14.42 24.34 5.56
N THR A 493 15.42 25.16 5.29
CA THR A 493 15.84 25.53 3.93
C THR A 493 16.67 24.42 3.32
N ARG A 494 16.10 23.70 2.35
CA ARG A 494 16.85 22.97 1.32
C ARG A 494 16.23 23.27 -0.05
N THR A 495 17.01 23.89 -0.92
CA THR A 495 16.70 24.12 -2.34
C THR A 495 17.11 22.91 -3.17
N MET A 496 16.24 22.45 -4.07
CA MET A 496 16.57 21.48 -5.12
C MET A 496 16.18 22.05 -6.48
N HIS A 497 17.04 21.85 -7.47
CA HIS A 497 16.87 22.32 -8.84
C HIS A 497 16.23 21.23 -9.72
N PHE A 498 15.34 21.62 -10.64
CA PHE A 498 14.80 20.77 -11.68
C PHE A 498 15.00 21.38 -13.07
N GLY A 499 15.44 20.55 -14.02
CA GLY A 499 15.58 20.90 -15.43
C GLY A 499 14.36 20.51 -16.28
N SER A 500 14.08 21.30 -17.31
CA SER A 500 12.96 21.17 -18.25
C SER A 500 13.37 20.47 -19.56
N GLN A 501 12.45 19.74 -20.24
CA GLN A 501 12.18 19.88 -21.71
C GLN A 501 11.06 18.97 -22.28
N GLY A 502 10.14 19.59 -23.04
CA GLY A 502 9.59 19.27 -24.40
C GLY A 502 8.74 18.02 -24.76
N ASN A 503 7.52 18.26 -25.29
CA ASN A 503 6.59 17.40 -26.08
C ASN A 503 6.04 16.12 -25.46
N GLY A 504 4.72 15.84 -25.57
CA GLY A 504 3.97 14.56 -25.39
C GLY A 504 4.53 13.47 -24.46
N ASN A 505 5.76 13.03 -24.71
CA ASN A 505 6.69 12.53 -23.69
C ASN A 505 6.69 13.37 -22.38
N LEU A 506 6.45 14.69 -22.37
CA LEU A 506 6.36 15.50 -21.15
C LEU A 506 5.24 15.10 -20.17
N LEU A 507 4.17 14.45 -20.64
CA LEU A 507 3.09 14.01 -19.76
C LEU A 507 3.48 12.76 -18.95
N LEU A 508 4.36 11.88 -19.48
CA LEU A 508 4.63 10.54 -18.90
C LEU A 508 6.10 10.06 -18.95
N ALA A 509 6.96 10.69 -19.77
CA ALA A 509 8.42 10.50 -19.77
C ALA A 509 9.10 11.28 -18.63
N SER A 510 8.50 12.37 -18.16
CA SER A 510 8.85 13.08 -16.92
C SER A 510 7.56 13.45 -16.18
N GLY A 511 7.00 12.54 -15.39
CA GLY A 511 5.79 12.91 -14.66
C GLY A 511 5.14 11.75 -13.96
N TRP A 512 4.48 10.85 -14.70
CA TRP A 512 3.90 9.70 -14.04
C TRP A 512 4.98 8.80 -13.48
N SER A 513 4.91 8.58 -12.16
CA SER A 513 5.74 7.64 -11.41
C SER A 513 7.25 7.93 -11.37
N ALA A 514 7.74 9.06 -11.89
CA ALA A 514 9.11 9.46 -11.58
C ALA A 514 9.22 9.69 -10.06
N PRO A 515 10.18 9.07 -9.37
CA PRO A 515 10.29 9.30 -7.94
C PRO A 515 10.63 10.76 -7.69
N GLU A 516 9.90 11.40 -6.78
CA GLU A 516 10.28 12.74 -6.35
C GLU A 516 11.66 12.62 -5.68
N PRO A 517 12.58 13.58 -5.88
CA PRO A 517 13.96 13.46 -5.39
C PRO A 517 14.09 13.59 -3.87
N TRP A 518 13.00 13.87 -3.17
CA TRP A 518 12.95 13.99 -1.71
C TRP A 518 12.38 12.74 -1.04
N GLY A 519 12.62 12.57 0.26
CA GLY A 519 12.05 11.45 1.04
C GLY A 519 12.64 10.07 0.73
N CYS A 520 13.55 9.98 -0.25
CA CYS A 520 14.44 8.85 -0.43
C CYS A 520 15.53 8.89 0.65
N GLY A 521 15.80 7.77 1.33
CA GLY A 521 16.84 7.71 2.37
C GLY A 521 18.23 8.09 1.82
N ALA A 522 19.20 8.35 2.71
CA ALA A 522 20.54 8.87 2.40
C ALA A 522 21.38 8.11 1.35
N LEU A 523 20.90 6.98 0.82
CA LEU A 523 21.49 6.28 -0.32
C LEU A 523 21.51 7.14 -1.60
N VAL A 524 20.60 8.10 -1.76
CA VAL A 524 20.55 8.98 -2.94
C VAL A 524 21.51 10.18 -2.82
N GLU A 525 21.78 10.67 -1.61
CA GLU A 525 22.71 11.81 -1.40
C GLU A 525 24.20 11.42 -1.45
N ARG A 526 24.53 10.12 -1.56
CA ARG A 526 25.91 9.60 -1.54
C ARG A 526 26.45 9.12 -2.91
N ARG A 527 25.72 9.38 -4.00
CA ARG A 527 26.20 9.23 -5.38
C ARG A 527 25.99 10.54 -6.11
#